data_AF-A0A975XMF4-F1
#
_entry.id   AF-A0A975XMF4-F1
#
_cell.length_a   1.000
_cell.length_b   1.000
_cell.length_c   1.000
_cell.angle_alpha   90.00
_cell.angle_beta   90.00
_cell.angle_gamma   90.00
#
_symmetry.space_group_name_H-M   'P 1'
#
loop_
_entity.id
_entity.type
_entity.pdbx_description
1 polymer ?
#
loop_
_entity_poly.entity_id
_entity_poly.type
_entity_poly.pdbx_seq_one_letter_code
_entity_poly.pdbx_strand_id
1 'polypeptide(L)'
;MKREDLEHIIRAAAEITNEYEFVVVGSQSILGPIPNPPAVFTMSAEADIYPLNATHKADAIDAAIGEGSRFHETYGYYAQGVGPETACLPAGWESRLQRIQTTGTNGRVGYCLDLVDLFMAKAAADRDKDRVFCMALIQHGYVLPRTAISRVDDMPIEKAAQGRLRARIKRWTKALRDQGHVVPADDA
;
A
#
# COMPACT_ATOMS: atom_id res chain seq x y z
N MET A 1 -0.32 11.64 5.07
CA MET A 1 0.44 10.98 6.15
C MET A 1 1.92 10.86 5.79
N LYS A 2 2.83 11.10 6.75
CA LYS A 2 4.29 10.90 6.64
C LYS A 2 4.71 9.57 7.28
N ARG A 3 5.99 9.18 7.13
CA ARG A 3 6.55 7.98 7.79
C ARG A 3 6.29 7.97 9.30
N GLU A 4 6.56 9.08 9.98
CA GLU A 4 6.44 9.20 11.44
C GLU A 4 5.00 8.97 11.94
N ASP A 5 4.01 9.41 11.15
CA ASP A 5 2.60 9.20 11.43
C ASP A 5 2.24 7.70 11.33
N LEU A 6 2.76 6.99 10.32
CA LEU A 6 2.59 5.54 10.20
C LEU A 6 3.25 4.79 11.36
N GLU A 7 4.44 5.24 11.79
CA GLU A 7 5.11 4.67 12.97
C GLU A 7 4.29 4.88 14.25
N HIS A 8 3.63 6.04 14.38
CA HIS A 8 2.71 6.32 15.46
C HIS A 8 1.49 5.37 15.43
N ILE A 9 0.89 5.17 14.25
CA ILE A 9 -0.21 4.22 14.09
C ILE A 9 0.22 2.81 14.51
N ILE A 10 1.40 2.35 14.09
CA ILE A 10 1.92 1.01 14.43
C ILE A 10 2.06 0.85 15.96
N ARG A 11 2.65 1.83 16.66
CA ARG A 11 2.77 1.73 18.13
C ARG A 11 1.42 1.82 18.84
N ALA A 12 0.50 2.66 18.37
CA ALA A 12 -0.83 2.78 18.96
C ALA A 12 -1.65 1.49 18.76
N ALA A 13 -1.60 0.91 17.55
CA ALA A 13 -2.21 -0.38 17.26
C ALA A 13 -1.64 -1.50 18.14
N ALA A 14 -0.34 -1.48 18.42
CA ALA A 14 0.30 -2.41 19.36
C ALA A 14 -0.22 -2.27 20.78
N GLU A 15 -0.40 -1.05 21.28
CA GLU A 15 -0.96 -0.80 22.61
C GLU A 15 -2.42 -1.27 22.73
N ILE A 16 -3.22 -1.07 21.68
CA ILE A 16 -4.65 -1.47 21.64
C ILE A 16 -4.81 -2.99 21.60
N THR A 17 -4.01 -3.65 20.76
CA THR A 17 -4.20 -5.08 20.46
C THR A 17 -3.32 -6.01 21.29
N ASN A 18 -2.30 -5.47 21.94
CA ASN A 18 -1.20 -6.20 22.59
C ASN A 18 -0.44 -7.13 21.62
N GLU A 19 -0.42 -6.79 20.33
CA GLU A 19 0.31 -7.54 19.30
C GLU A 19 1.65 -6.88 18.95
N TYR A 20 2.58 -7.67 18.39
CA TYR A 20 3.92 -7.21 18.07
C TYR A 20 4.13 -6.87 16.60
N GLU A 21 3.44 -7.56 15.70
CA GLU A 21 3.62 -7.48 14.26
C GLU A 21 2.34 -7.08 13.55
N PHE A 22 2.46 -6.11 12.65
CA PHE A 22 1.34 -5.53 11.90
C PHE A 22 1.65 -5.55 10.41
N VAL A 23 0.62 -5.72 9.60
CA VAL A 23 0.71 -5.56 8.15
C VAL A 23 -0.04 -4.30 7.78
N VAL A 24 0.63 -3.44 7.00
CA VAL A 24 0.07 -2.23 6.43
C VAL A 24 -0.17 -2.49 4.94
N VAL A 25 -1.42 -2.38 4.54
CA VAL A 25 -1.85 -2.46 3.14
C VAL A 25 -2.30 -1.08 2.65
N GLY A 26 -2.84 -1.02 1.43
CA GLY A 26 -3.38 0.22 0.89
C GLY A 26 -2.30 1.27 0.59
N SER A 27 -2.73 2.52 0.44
CA SER A 27 -1.85 3.57 -0.10
C SER A 27 -0.60 3.84 0.75
N GLN A 28 -0.72 3.73 2.07
CA GLN A 28 0.36 4.06 3.01
C GLN A 28 1.41 2.95 3.16
N SER A 29 1.22 1.78 2.52
CA SER A 29 2.31 0.80 2.37
C SER A 29 3.51 1.37 1.64
N ILE A 30 3.34 2.36 0.76
CA ILE A 30 4.48 3.05 0.12
C ILE A 30 5.45 3.64 1.15
N LEU A 31 4.91 3.97 2.33
CA LEU A 31 5.58 4.20 3.61
C LEU A 31 6.88 3.40 3.64
N GLY A 32 6.74 2.06 3.73
CA GLY A 32 7.81 1.06 3.90
C GLY A 32 9.04 1.28 3.02
N PRO A 33 8.95 1.02 1.70
CA PRO A 33 10.08 1.13 0.79
C PRO A 33 10.56 2.58 0.58
N ILE A 34 9.68 3.57 0.64
CA ILE A 34 10.00 4.98 0.35
C ILE A 34 9.57 5.86 1.53
N PRO A 35 10.45 6.13 2.52
CA PRO A 35 10.08 6.88 3.73
C PRO A 35 9.62 8.32 3.48
N ASN A 36 10.10 8.95 2.40
CA ASN A 36 9.80 10.33 2.02
C ASN A 36 9.32 10.39 0.56
N PRO A 37 8.15 9.82 0.22
CA PRO A 37 7.68 9.79 -1.14
C PRO A 37 7.13 11.16 -1.56
N PRO A 38 7.03 11.44 -2.87
CA PRO A 38 6.36 12.63 -3.39
C PRO A 38 4.94 12.81 -2.83
N ALA A 39 4.49 14.07 -2.72
CA ALA A 39 3.24 14.44 -2.05
C ALA A 39 1.99 13.72 -2.60
N VAL A 40 1.99 13.33 -3.88
CA VAL A 40 0.91 12.56 -4.51
C VAL A 40 0.62 11.23 -3.79
N PHE A 41 1.60 10.67 -3.07
CA PHE A 41 1.46 9.41 -2.35
C PHE A 41 1.11 9.58 -0.87
N THR A 42 1.19 10.80 -0.33
CA THR A 42 0.96 11.10 1.09
C THR A 42 -0.35 11.82 1.36
N MET A 43 -1.24 11.91 0.36
CA MET A 43 -2.51 12.64 0.47
C MET A 43 -3.53 11.96 1.40
N SER A 44 -3.38 10.66 1.68
CA SER A 44 -4.29 9.94 2.57
C SER A 44 -4.02 10.25 4.04
N ALA A 45 -5.09 10.42 4.81
CA ALA A 45 -5.06 10.47 6.27
C ALA A 45 -5.19 9.06 6.90
N GLU A 46 -5.71 8.09 6.15
CA GLU A 46 -5.92 6.71 6.61
C GLU A 46 -4.69 5.83 6.34
N ALA A 47 -4.38 4.93 7.27
CA ALA A 47 -3.54 3.75 7.02
C ALA A 47 -4.33 2.46 7.26
N ASP A 48 -4.44 1.63 6.23
CA ASP A 48 -5.08 0.32 6.30
C ASP A 48 -4.14 -0.67 7.00
N ILE A 49 -4.49 -1.16 8.18
CA ILE A 49 -3.60 -1.95 9.03
C ILE A 49 -4.32 -3.10 9.74
N TYR A 50 -3.60 -4.20 9.95
CA TYR A 50 -4.07 -5.31 10.77
C TYR A 50 -2.93 -6.02 11.53
N PRO A 51 -3.22 -6.65 12.68
CA PRO A 51 -2.22 -7.47 13.37
C PRO A 51 -1.98 -8.78 12.61
N LEU A 52 -0.72 -9.10 12.30
CA LEU A 52 -0.34 -10.26 11.49
C LEU A 52 -0.84 -11.58 12.09
N ASN A 53 -0.70 -11.73 13.42
CA ASN A 53 -1.02 -12.97 14.13
C ASN A 53 -2.41 -12.96 14.80
N ALA A 54 -3.16 -11.87 14.68
CA ALA A 54 -4.46 -11.69 15.32
C ALA A 54 -5.38 -10.77 14.50
N THR A 55 -5.66 -11.14 13.25
CA THR A 55 -6.43 -10.32 12.29
C THR A 55 -7.80 -9.89 12.81
N HIS A 56 -8.48 -10.75 13.59
CA HIS A 56 -9.77 -10.44 14.24
C HIS A 56 -9.74 -9.26 15.21
N LYS A 57 -8.55 -8.78 15.62
CA LYS A 57 -8.40 -7.58 16.47
C LYS A 57 -8.34 -6.28 15.66
N ALA A 58 -8.40 -6.33 14.33
CA ALA A 58 -8.41 -5.13 13.49
C ALA A 58 -9.58 -4.18 13.83
N ASP A 59 -10.76 -4.72 14.15
CA ASP A 59 -11.93 -3.92 14.56
C ASP A 59 -11.66 -3.10 15.83
N ALA A 60 -10.81 -3.60 16.75
CA ALA A 60 -10.44 -2.86 17.95
C ALA A 60 -9.53 -1.66 17.63
N ILE A 61 -8.70 -1.76 16.59
CA ILE A 61 -7.89 -0.64 16.09
C ILE A 61 -8.82 0.43 15.54
N ASP A 62 -9.76 0.04 14.67
CA ASP A 62 -10.71 0.95 14.04
C ASP A 62 -11.58 1.68 15.09
N ALA A 63 -12.11 0.93 16.07
CA ALA A 63 -12.93 1.50 17.14
C ALA A 63 -12.16 2.50 18.02
N ALA A 64 -10.85 2.33 18.22
CA ALA A 64 -10.05 3.15 19.12
C ALA A 64 -9.38 4.34 18.43
N ILE A 65 -8.84 4.13 17.22
CA ILE A 65 -8.02 5.13 16.50
C ILE A 65 -8.39 5.26 15.02
N GLY A 66 -9.60 4.82 14.64
CA GLY A 66 -10.15 4.97 13.28
C GLY A 66 -10.77 6.34 13.03
N GLU A 67 -11.51 6.44 11.93
CA GLU A 67 -12.06 7.70 11.44
C GLU A 67 -13.00 8.36 12.47
N GLY A 68 -12.70 9.60 12.83
CA GLY A 68 -13.55 10.40 13.72
C GLY A 68 -13.33 10.09 15.20
N SER A 69 -12.40 9.20 15.52
CA SER A 69 -11.91 9.02 16.88
C SER A 69 -11.20 10.28 17.39
N ARG A 70 -11.04 10.39 18.72
CA ARG A 70 -10.20 11.42 19.34
C ARG A 70 -8.76 11.41 18.80
N PHE A 71 -8.25 10.24 18.43
CA PHE A 71 -6.94 10.11 17.81
C PHE A 71 -6.92 10.83 16.45
N HIS A 72 -7.93 10.57 15.61
CA HIS A 72 -8.07 11.25 14.32
C HIS A 72 -8.17 12.78 14.49
N GLU A 73 -9.04 13.25 15.38
CA GLU A 73 -9.22 14.69 15.64
C GLU A 73 -7.94 15.36 16.15
N THR A 74 -7.14 14.65 16.95
CA THR A 74 -5.92 15.20 17.57
C THR A 74 -4.76 15.26 16.58
N TYR A 75 -4.56 14.22 15.77
CA TYR A 75 -3.36 14.08 14.93
C TYR A 75 -3.60 14.35 13.44
N GLY A 76 -4.86 14.35 12.98
CA GLY A 76 -5.22 14.55 11.58
C GLY A 76 -4.97 13.32 10.68
N TYR A 77 -4.68 12.16 11.29
CA TYR A 77 -4.56 10.88 10.63
C TYR A 77 -5.08 9.75 11.52
N TYR A 78 -5.43 8.61 10.92
CA TYR A 78 -6.09 7.51 11.61
C TYR A 78 -5.74 6.15 11.00
N ALA A 79 -6.03 5.09 11.74
CA ALA A 79 -5.86 3.72 11.29
C ALA A 79 -7.20 3.12 10.90
N GLN A 80 -7.32 2.58 9.70
CA GLN A 80 -8.47 1.79 9.30
C GLN A 80 -8.16 0.32 9.61
N GLY A 81 -8.94 -0.27 10.51
CA GLY A 81 -8.84 -1.70 10.78
C GLY A 81 -9.33 -2.49 9.56
N VAL A 82 -8.49 -3.36 9.00
CA VAL A 82 -8.83 -4.16 7.81
C VAL A 82 -8.44 -5.63 7.97
N GLY A 83 -8.84 -6.50 7.05
CA GLY A 83 -8.39 -7.89 6.98
C GLY A 83 -7.43 -8.17 5.82
N PRO A 84 -6.71 -9.30 5.83
CA PRO A 84 -5.82 -9.72 4.73
C PRO A 84 -6.51 -9.76 3.35
N GLU A 85 -7.82 -10.03 3.32
CA GLU A 85 -8.66 -10.09 2.13
C GLU A 85 -8.91 -8.73 1.45
N THR A 86 -8.58 -7.63 2.14
CA THR A 86 -8.80 -6.26 1.66
C THR A 86 -7.99 -5.93 0.40
N ALA A 87 -6.85 -6.60 0.23
CA ALA A 87 -5.97 -6.42 -0.91
C ALA A 87 -5.85 -7.72 -1.72
N CYS A 88 -6.19 -7.65 -3.02
CA CYS A 88 -5.88 -8.74 -3.96
C CYS A 88 -4.40 -8.65 -4.33
N LEU A 89 -3.58 -9.55 -3.79
CA LEU A 89 -2.12 -9.50 -3.90
C LEU A 89 -1.56 -10.64 -4.75
N PRO A 90 -0.44 -10.44 -5.48
CA PRO A 90 0.19 -11.50 -6.25
C PRO A 90 0.79 -12.58 -5.33
N ALA A 91 0.87 -13.82 -5.81
CA ALA A 91 1.47 -14.93 -5.06
C ALA A 91 2.87 -14.60 -4.50
N GLY A 92 3.12 -15.05 -3.26
CA GLY A 92 4.39 -14.87 -2.55
C GLY A 92 4.71 -13.43 -2.15
N TRP A 93 3.72 -12.54 -2.08
CA TRP A 93 3.90 -11.15 -1.64
C TRP A 93 4.43 -11.08 -0.20
N GLU A 94 4.13 -12.07 0.64
CA GLU A 94 4.56 -12.13 2.03
C GLU A 94 6.08 -12.14 2.17
N SER A 95 6.80 -12.78 1.23
CA SER A 95 8.27 -12.82 1.24
C SER A 95 8.92 -11.53 0.73
N ARG A 96 8.13 -10.62 0.16
CA ARG A 96 8.56 -9.32 -0.39
C ARG A 96 8.22 -8.15 0.52
N LEU A 97 7.62 -8.42 1.68
CA LEU A 97 7.24 -7.40 2.66
C LEU A 97 8.43 -6.54 3.09
N GLN A 98 8.19 -5.23 3.11
CA GLN A 98 9.14 -4.21 3.53
C GLN A 98 8.97 -3.94 5.02
N ARG A 99 9.96 -4.33 5.80
CA ARG A 99 9.93 -4.27 7.26
C ARG A 99 10.31 -2.88 7.78
N ILE A 100 9.48 -2.33 8.66
CA ILE A 100 9.72 -1.12 9.43
C ILE A 100 9.78 -1.50 10.91
N GLN A 101 10.89 -1.19 11.56
CA GLN A 101 11.04 -1.32 13.01
C GLN A 101 12.06 -0.28 13.47
N THR A 102 11.60 0.75 14.14
CA THR A 102 12.43 1.89 14.54
C THR A 102 12.10 2.27 15.99
N THR A 103 12.80 3.27 16.53
CA THR A 103 12.40 3.89 17.80
C THR A 103 11.01 4.51 17.70
N GLY A 104 10.62 5.02 16.52
CA GLY A 104 9.29 5.62 16.29
C GLY A 104 8.14 4.62 16.44
N THR A 105 8.37 3.34 16.09
CA THR A 105 7.42 2.25 16.32
C THR A 105 7.50 1.65 17.73
N ASN A 106 8.33 2.20 18.62
CA ASN A 106 8.64 1.63 19.94
C ASN A 106 9.05 0.14 19.84
N GLY A 107 9.85 -0.20 18.82
CA GLY A 107 10.31 -1.57 18.58
C GLY A 107 9.25 -2.52 18.00
N ARG A 108 8.02 -2.08 17.73
CA ARG A 108 6.99 -2.88 17.05
C ARG A 108 7.28 -3.00 15.57
N VAL A 109 6.83 -4.08 14.94
CA VAL A 109 7.11 -4.37 13.54
C VAL A 109 5.91 -3.99 12.67
N GLY A 110 6.14 -3.15 11.67
CA GLY A 110 5.21 -2.91 10.58
C GLY A 110 5.74 -3.51 9.28
N TYR A 111 4.96 -4.36 8.63
CA TYR A 111 5.24 -4.90 7.30
C TYR A 111 4.43 -4.16 6.25
N CYS A 112 5.10 -3.45 5.35
CA CYS A 112 4.47 -2.79 4.21
C CYS A 112 4.63 -3.62 2.94
N LEU A 113 3.68 -3.52 2.02
CA LEU A 113 3.81 -4.10 0.69
C LEU A 113 5.02 -3.56 -0.07
N ASP A 114 5.65 -4.41 -0.88
CA ASP A 114 6.57 -3.97 -1.93
C ASP A 114 5.85 -3.05 -2.93
N LEU A 115 6.61 -2.20 -3.62
CA LEU A 115 6.08 -1.23 -4.59
C LEU A 115 5.29 -1.90 -5.72
N VAL A 116 5.75 -3.05 -6.22
CA VAL A 116 5.06 -3.77 -7.29
C VAL A 116 3.79 -4.43 -6.74
N ASP A 117 3.84 -5.04 -5.56
CA ASP A 117 2.66 -5.67 -4.95
C ASP A 117 1.57 -4.64 -4.59
N LEU A 118 1.98 -3.47 -4.06
CA LEU A 118 1.09 -2.33 -3.83
C LEU A 118 0.45 -1.84 -5.14
N PHE A 119 1.25 -1.68 -6.19
CA PHE A 119 0.74 -1.31 -7.51
C PHE A 119 -0.29 -2.32 -8.02
N MET A 120 0.00 -3.61 -7.88
CA MET A 120 -0.87 -4.67 -8.36
C MET A 120 -2.20 -4.72 -7.60
N ALA A 121 -2.18 -4.55 -6.28
CA ALA A 121 -3.39 -4.47 -5.47
C ALA A 121 -4.31 -3.31 -5.90
N LYS A 122 -3.72 -2.12 -6.11
CA LYS A 122 -4.46 -0.92 -6.56
C LYS A 122 -4.96 -1.04 -7.99
N ALA A 123 -4.12 -1.56 -8.89
CA ALA A 123 -4.48 -1.76 -10.28
C ALA A 123 -5.57 -2.83 -10.45
N ALA A 124 -5.65 -3.81 -9.54
CA ALA A 124 -6.72 -4.81 -9.49
C ALA A 124 -8.03 -4.23 -8.94
N ALA A 125 -7.97 -3.38 -7.92
CA ALA A 125 -9.14 -2.73 -7.33
C ALA A 125 -9.82 -1.71 -8.28
N ASP A 126 -9.05 -1.05 -9.15
CA ASP A 126 -9.51 -0.19 -10.25
C ASP A 126 -10.50 0.93 -9.86
N ARG A 127 -10.28 1.55 -8.69
CA ARG A 127 -11.02 2.75 -8.27
C ARG A 127 -10.42 4.00 -8.93
N ASP A 128 -11.21 5.07 -9.11
CA ASP A 128 -10.72 6.30 -9.76
C ASP A 128 -9.46 6.88 -9.09
N LYS A 129 -9.41 6.87 -7.75
CA LYS A 129 -8.23 7.31 -6.98
C LYS A 129 -7.00 6.42 -7.20
N ASP A 130 -7.20 5.12 -7.42
CA ASP A 130 -6.12 4.16 -7.63
C ASP A 130 -5.44 4.33 -8.99
N ARG A 131 -6.19 4.77 -10.02
CA ARG A 131 -5.60 5.11 -11.32
C ARG A 131 -4.53 6.20 -11.20
N VAL A 132 -4.84 7.30 -10.51
CA VAL A 132 -3.90 8.42 -10.31
C VAL A 132 -2.66 7.94 -9.55
N PHE A 133 -2.86 7.15 -8.49
CA PHE A 133 -1.77 6.59 -7.70
C PHE A 133 -0.86 5.65 -8.52
N CYS A 134 -1.44 4.71 -9.27
CA CYS A 134 -0.69 3.77 -10.11
C CYS A 134 0.06 4.48 -11.24
N MET A 135 -0.55 5.47 -11.89
CA MET A 135 0.12 6.27 -12.93
C MET A 135 1.29 7.06 -12.33
N ALA A 136 1.14 7.62 -11.14
CA ALA A 136 2.23 8.29 -10.43
C ALA A 136 3.38 7.32 -10.09
N LEU A 137 3.10 6.09 -9.64
CA LEU A 137 4.14 5.08 -9.39
C LEU A 137 4.98 4.78 -10.64
N ILE A 138 4.35 4.71 -11.81
CA ILE A 138 5.06 4.51 -13.09
C ILE A 138 5.86 5.76 -13.46
N GLN A 139 5.24 6.95 -13.36
CA GLN A 139 5.85 8.23 -13.72
C GLN A 139 7.10 8.54 -12.88
N HIS A 140 7.07 8.22 -11.59
CA HIS A 140 8.22 8.39 -10.69
C HIS A 140 9.26 7.27 -10.81
N GLY A 141 9.02 6.26 -11.65
CA GLY A 141 9.93 5.12 -11.84
C GLY A 141 10.00 4.15 -10.67
N TYR A 142 9.07 4.25 -9.71
CA TYR A 142 8.95 3.30 -8.59
C TYR A 142 8.43 1.93 -9.04
N VAL A 143 7.69 1.89 -10.14
CA VAL A 143 7.22 0.65 -10.75
C VAL A 143 7.48 0.67 -12.25
N LEU A 144 8.23 -0.31 -12.72
CA LEU A 144 8.48 -0.53 -14.14
C LEU A 144 7.28 -1.25 -14.77
N PRO A 145 6.71 -0.74 -15.88
CA PRO A 145 5.56 -1.38 -16.52
C PRO A 145 5.78 -2.84 -16.89
N ARG A 146 7.00 -3.24 -17.29
CA ARG A 146 7.30 -4.64 -17.61
C ARG A 146 7.22 -5.53 -16.38
N THR A 147 7.82 -5.11 -15.26
CA THR A 147 7.75 -5.83 -13.98
C THR A 147 6.31 -5.94 -13.48
N ALA A 148 5.51 -4.88 -13.60
CA ALA A 148 4.09 -4.95 -13.27
C ALA A 148 3.33 -5.92 -14.20
N ILE A 149 3.63 -5.90 -15.51
CA ILE A 149 3.04 -6.84 -16.47
C ILE A 149 3.44 -8.28 -16.13
N SER A 150 4.73 -8.59 -15.89
CA SER A 150 5.13 -9.96 -15.56
C SER A 150 4.44 -10.46 -14.28
N ARG A 151 4.25 -9.58 -13.29
CA ARG A 151 3.56 -9.89 -12.04
C ARG A 151 2.08 -10.25 -12.19
N VAL A 152 1.43 -9.91 -13.31
CA VAL A 152 0.01 -10.21 -13.52
C VAL A 152 -0.29 -11.72 -13.48
N ASP A 153 0.64 -12.58 -13.91
CA ASP A 153 0.40 -14.03 -13.90
C ASP A 153 0.26 -14.61 -12.49
N ASP A 154 0.90 -13.95 -11.51
CA ASP A 154 0.86 -14.31 -10.09
C ASP A 154 -0.42 -13.85 -9.39
N MET A 155 -1.27 -13.05 -10.05
CA MET A 155 -2.49 -12.52 -9.45
C MET A 155 -3.56 -13.62 -9.31
N PRO A 156 -4.19 -13.75 -8.13
CA PRO A 156 -5.23 -14.76 -7.84
C PRO A 156 -6.59 -14.36 -8.42
N ILE A 157 -6.64 -14.08 -9.72
CA ILE A 157 -7.83 -13.67 -10.47
C ILE A 157 -7.95 -14.51 -11.76
N GLU A 158 -9.15 -14.60 -12.31
CA GLU A 158 -9.39 -15.33 -13.56
C GLU A 158 -8.52 -14.83 -14.73
N LYS A 159 -8.19 -15.71 -15.68
CA LYS A 159 -7.34 -15.37 -16.85
C LYS A 159 -7.89 -14.18 -17.67
N ALA A 160 -9.20 -14.05 -17.77
CA ALA A 160 -9.83 -12.90 -18.41
C ALA A 160 -9.55 -11.59 -17.66
N ALA A 161 -9.62 -11.59 -16.32
CA ALA A 161 -9.27 -10.45 -15.47
C ALA A 161 -7.77 -10.13 -15.53
N GLN A 162 -6.90 -11.15 -15.57
CA GLN A 162 -5.47 -10.96 -15.83
C GLN A 162 -5.25 -10.24 -17.18
N GLY A 163 -5.96 -10.64 -18.24
CA GLY A 163 -5.92 -9.96 -19.53
C GLY A 163 -6.36 -8.48 -19.47
N ARG A 164 -7.47 -8.20 -18.77
CA ARG A 164 -7.96 -6.82 -18.54
C ARG A 164 -6.94 -5.97 -17.76
N LEU A 165 -6.31 -6.55 -16.74
CA LEU A 165 -5.29 -5.90 -15.92
C LEU A 165 -4.04 -5.56 -16.74
N ARG A 166 -3.53 -6.50 -17.57
CA ARG A 166 -2.43 -6.23 -18.52
C ARG A 166 -2.76 -5.08 -19.47
N ALA A 167 -3.96 -5.11 -20.05
CA ALA A 167 -4.41 -4.07 -20.97
C ALA A 167 -4.50 -2.70 -20.27
N ARG A 168 -4.96 -2.66 -19.02
CA ARG A 168 -5.02 -1.45 -18.19
C ARG A 168 -3.63 -0.85 -17.96
N ILE A 169 -2.66 -1.67 -17.51
CA ILE A 169 -1.27 -1.23 -17.28
C ILE A 169 -0.67 -0.66 -18.57
N LYS A 170 -0.88 -1.33 -19.72
CA LYS A 170 -0.43 -0.84 -21.03
C LYS A 170 -1.08 0.49 -21.42
N ARG A 171 -2.39 0.66 -21.17
CA ARG A 171 -3.10 1.93 -21.45
C ARG A 171 -2.54 3.08 -20.60
N TRP A 172 -2.32 2.87 -19.31
CA TRP A 172 -1.74 3.88 -18.43
C TRP A 172 -0.32 4.25 -18.85
N THR A 173 0.50 3.24 -19.17
CA THR A 173 1.87 3.45 -19.68
C THR A 173 1.88 4.26 -20.97
N LYS A 174 0.98 3.94 -21.92
CA LYS A 174 0.83 4.69 -23.17
C LYS A 174 0.39 6.13 -22.89
N ALA A 175 -0.62 6.34 -22.05
CA ALA A 175 -1.11 7.67 -21.71
C ALA A 175 -0.02 8.57 -21.11
N LEU A 176 0.83 8.02 -20.22
CA LEU A 176 1.97 8.75 -19.66
C LEU A 176 2.99 9.15 -20.74
N ARG A 177 3.30 8.24 -21.68
CA ARG A 177 4.19 8.53 -22.81
C ARG A 177 3.62 9.60 -23.73
N ASP A 178 2.33 9.51 -24.05
CA ASP A 178 1.64 10.49 -24.90
C ASP A 178 1.59 11.88 -24.23
N GLN A 179 1.64 11.95 -22.90
CA GLN A 179 1.77 13.18 -22.11
C GLN A 179 3.21 13.71 -22.01
N GLY A 180 4.19 13.04 -22.65
CA GLY A 180 5.59 13.44 -22.66
C GLY A 180 6.39 13.02 -21.42
N HIS A 181 5.82 12.19 -20.54
CA HIS A 181 6.58 11.66 -19.41
C HIS A 181 7.59 10.61 -19.89
N VAL A 182 8.83 10.74 -19.40
CA VAL A 182 9.84 9.68 -19.52
C VAL A 182 9.41 8.53 -18.63
N VAL A 183 8.66 7.59 -19.19
CA VAL A 183 8.41 6.31 -18.52
C VAL A 183 9.68 5.49 -18.68
N PRO A 184 10.34 5.07 -17.59
CA PRO A 184 11.55 4.27 -17.69
C PRO A 184 11.32 3.12 -18.67
N ALA A 185 12.06 3.17 -19.77
CA ALA A 185 12.25 1.99 -20.59
C ALA A 185 13.25 1.13 -19.85
N ASP A 186 12.99 -0.17 -19.78
CA ASP A 186 14.04 -1.11 -19.43
C ASP A 186 15.08 -1.03 -20.55
N ASP A 187 16.14 -0.28 -20.33
CA ASP A 187 17.32 -0.36 -21.19
C ASP A 187 18.10 -1.62 -20.79
N ALA A 188 18.31 -2.47 -21.82
CA ALA A 188 19.00 -3.76 -21.92
C ALA A 188 18.26 -5.02 -21.44
#